data_AF-A0A942H2Z3-F1
#
_entry.id   AF-A0A942H2Z3-F1
#
_cell.length_a   1.000
_cell.length_b   1.000
_cell.length_c   1.000
_cell.angle_alpha   90.00
_cell.angle_beta   90.00
_cell.angle_gamma   90.00
#
_symmetry.space_group_name_H-M   'P 1'
#
loop_
_entity.id
_entity.type
_entity.pdbx_description
1 polymer ?
#
loop_
_entity_poly.entity_id
_entity_poly.type
_entity_poly.pdbx_seq_one_letter_code
_entity_poly.pdbx_strand_id
1 'polypeptide(L)'
;MRTHLPRTFLIICMLGALLFAAGCSIEQAVPNQMANDVGAADPHYGCVEGNTLDSAIAGFARDEKAEESREARKVACGVLDASGDEMLVVVFSLEGFNGGNLWRQYLAVFRVEATNSLTLATKRMIGGKNYQTVESMRIDSNTILLDTMENIPTDASCCPSRPGTMQFAFVNGRLVSDQLNDPAQPSAHSEEPMVQNWSGRVGEFDYRWDGNDFEVSSGKGKTLRLFSTDAKSRVQVEQTTNDAKGCSFSSYYRPLAVAGSLVSFDIEFSTLCGGAIDNSWGYSTIKIIKGQEGELVFDGVSLSDIFPDTELLQAFSREPKISHSISKLISVRKIGGAPGTFTELKRLMAKFPNDFLGGRYYLADSIDSFALRSVDGEQLTLWISLLPTAPPEAALRDHLELTLPLPPKYRDALLAASSRKAGFVMQDADSVVGDAFAEFEFTSRTTKTQ
;
A
#
# COMPACT_ATOMS: atom_id res chain seq x y z
N MET A 1 -1.80 54.58 -32.67
CA MET A 1 -0.62 54.35 -33.52
C MET A 1 -0.77 52.98 -34.17
N ARG A 2 -1.01 52.96 -35.49
CA ARG A 2 -1.00 51.76 -36.34
C ARG A 2 0.40 51.63 -36.92
N THR A 3 0.99 50.44 -36.87
CA THR A 3 2.08 50.06 -37.78
C THR A 3 1.84 48.65 -38.30
N HIS A 4 2.03 48.55 -39.61
CA HIS A 4 1.71 47.49 -40.55
C HIS A 4 2.90 46.54 -40.79
N LEU A 5 2.60 45.24 -41.04
CA LEU A 5 3.15 44.30 -42.06
C LEU A 5 4.68 44.00 -42.10
N PRO A 6 5.17 42.92 -42.78
CA PRO A 6 4.52 42.14 -43.83
C PRO A 6 4.57 40.60 -43.76
N ARG A 7 3.65 40.01 -44.55
CA ARG A 7 3.65 38.66 -45.09
C ARG A 7 4.61 38.57 -46.28
N THR A 8 5.32 37.45 -46.43
CA THR A 8 5.94 37.04 -47.70
C THR A 8 5.66 35.57 -47.99
N PHE A 9 5.14 35.33 -49.18
CA PHE A 9 4.91 34.06 -49.87
C PHE A 9 6.23 33.40 -50.33
N LEU A 10 6.30 32.06 -50.37
CA LEU A 10 6.87 31.35 -51.53
C LEU A 10 6.39 29.89 -51.61
N ILE A 11 5.89 29.52 -52.79
CA ILE A 11 5.51 28.20 -53.28
C ILE A 11 6.68 27.66 -54.12
N ILE A 12 7.14 26.42 -53.91
CA ILE A 12 7.78 25.59 -54.96
C ILE A 12 7.43 24.10 -54.76
N CYS A 13 6.92 23.47 -55.82
CA CYS A 13 6.65 22.05 -56.02
C CYS A 13 7.92 21.23 -56.34
N MET A 14 7.90 19.91 -56.09
CA MET A 14 8.28 18.80 -57.01
C MET A 14 8.43 17.49 -56.19
N LEU A 15 7.56 16.50 -56.39
CA LEU A 15 7.78 15.31 -57.24
C LEU A 15 9.02 14.47 -56.88
N GLY A 16 8.77 13.30 -56.29
CA GLY A 16 9.75 12.25 -56.03
C GLY A 16 9.06 10.92 -55.74
N ALA A 17 8.54 10.28 -56.78
CA ALA A 17 8.13 8.89 -56.74
C ALA A 17 9.36 8.01 -56.87
N LEU A 18 9.61 7.10 -55.92
CA LEU A 18 10.49 5.96 -56.15
C LEU A 18 9.99 4.73 -55.40
N LEU A 19 9.90 3.64 -56.16
CA LEU A 19 9.45 2.31 -55.78
C LEU A 19 10.33 1.69 -54.69
N PHE A 20 9.70 1.06 -53.70
CA PHE A 20 10.23 -0.15 -53.07
C PHE A 20 9.08 -1.15 -52.88
N ALA A 21 9.12 -2.21 -53.69
CA ALA A 21 8.37 -3.43 -53.51
C ALA A 21 9.36 -4.52 -53.10
N ALA A 22 9.20 -5.08 -51.89
CA ALA A 22 9.72 -6.40 -51.55
C ALA A 22 9.10 -6.91 -50.22
N GLY A 23 8.25 -7.92 -50.35
CA GLY A 23 8.13 -9.07 -49.45
C GLY A 23 7.86 -8.81 -47.97
N CYS A 24 6.59 -8.69 -47.60
CA CYS A 24 6.14 -9.00 -46.24
C CYS A 24 5.53 -10.40 -46.25
N SER A 25 6.25 -11.38 -45.70
CA SER A 25 5.69 -12.68 -45.36
C SER A 25 4.63 -12.48 -44.28
N ILE A 26 3.38 -12.81 -44.59
CA ILE A 26 2.29 -12.84 -43.62
C ILE A 26 2.46 -14.11 -42.79
N GLU A 27 3.13 -13.96 -41.65
CA GLU A 27 3.06 -14.92 -40.56
C GLU A 27 1.65 -14.81 -39.97
N GLN A 28 0.85 -15.87 -40.10
CA GLN A 28 -0.51 -15.90 -39.57
C GLN A 28 -0.43 -15.86 -38.04
N ALA A 29 -0.66 -14.69 -37.45
CA ALA A 29 -0.97 -14.56 -36.04
C ALA A 29 -2.24 -15.39 -35.77
N VAL A 30 -2.10 -16.42 -34.92
CA VAL A 30 -3.22 -17.15 -34.34
C VAL A 30 -4.09 -16.12 -33.61
N PRO A 31 -5.41 -16.07 -33.85
CA PRO A 31 -6.27 -15.13 -33.14
C PRO A 31 -6.19 -15.45 -31.64
N ASN A 32 -5.63 -14.53 -30.85
CA ASN A 32 -5.76 -14.55 -29.40
C ASN A 32 -7.27 -14.54 -29.09
N GLN A 33 -7.78 -15.69 -28.64
CA GLN A 33 -9.12 -15.78 -28.08
C GLN A 33 -9.16 -14.83 -26.88
N MET A 34 -9.86 -13.70 -27.04
CA MET A 34 -10.13 -12.81 -25.91
C MET A 34 -10.98 -13.60 -24.90
N ALA A 35 -10.41 -13.85 -23.72
CA ALA A 35 -11.13 -14.46 -22.61
C ALA A 35 -12.16 -13.44 -22.11
N ASN A 36 -13.42 -13.69 -22.47
CA ASN A 36 -14.56 -12.92 -21.96
C ASN A 36 -15.03 -13.53 -20.64
N ASP A 37 -15.53 -12.69 -19.73
CA ASP A 37 -16.19 -13.13 -18.50
C ASP A 37 -17.28 -14.18 -18.83
N VAL A 38 -17.10 -15.38 -18.30
CA VAL A 38 -17.99 -16.54 -18.59
C VAL A 38 -19.24 -16.52 -17.69
N GLY A 39 -19.31 -15.61 -16.71
CA GLY A 39 -20.40 -15.55 -15.75
C GLY A 39 -20.44 -16.76 -14.80
N ALA A 40 -21.04 -16.58 -13.62
CA ALA A 40 -21.01 -17.55 -12.52
C ALA A 40 -21.77 -18.87 -12.76
N ALA A 41 -22.47 -19.03 -13.89
CA ALA A 41 -23.41 -20.14 -14.13
C ALA A 41 -22.86 -21.28 -14.99
N ASP A 42 -21.67 -21.15 -15.57
CA ASP A 42 -21.07 -22.22 -16.39
C ASP A 42 -20.35 -23.26 -15.50
N PRO A 43 -20.72 -24.56 -15.55
CA PRO A 43 -19.98 -25.62 -14.85
C PRO A 43 -18.57 -25.88 -15.42
N HIS A 44 -18.23 -25.31 -16.58
CA HIS A 44 -16.93 -25.46 -17.23
C HIS A 44 -16.30 -24.10 -17.55
N TYR A 45 -15.24 -23.74 -16.83
CA TYR A 45 -14.56 -22.44 -16.99
C TYR A 45 -13.50 -22.45 -18.10
N GLY A 46 -13.65 -23.27 -19.15
CA GLY A 46 -12.66 -23.41 -20.23
C GLY A 46 -11.41 -24.22 -19.83
N CYS A 47 -10.68 -23.77 -18.81
CA CYS A 47 -9.41 -24.37 -18.37
C CYS A 47 -9.52 -25.24 -17.10
N VAL A 48 -10.66 -25.26 -16.42
CA VAL A 48 -10.86 -26.09 -15.22
C VAL A 48 -12.32 -26.54 -15.07
N GLU A 49 -12.53 -27.69 -14.44
CA GLU A 49 -13.85 -28.11 -13.96
C GLU A 49 -14.33 -27.24 -12.78
N GLY A 50 -15.62 -26.88 -12.77
CA GLY A 50 -16.17 -26.00 -11.74
C GLY A 50 -16.12 -26.56 -10.32
N ASN A 51 -16.16 -27.89 -10.15
CA ASN A 51 -16.05 -28.57 -8.84
C ASN A 51 -14.67 -28.37 -8.17
N THR A 52 -13.59 -28.34 -8.96
CA THR A 52 -12.22 -28.11 -8.48
C THR A 52 -12.08 -26.68 -7.98
N LEU A 53 -12.57 -25.70 -8.75
CA LEU A 53 -12.57 -24.30 -8.33
C LEU A 53 -13.44 -24.07 -7.08
N ASP A 54 -14.65 -24.64 -7.06
CA ASP A 54 -15.53 -24.57 -5.90
C ASP A 54 -14.86 -25.10 -4.62
N SER A 55 -14.12 -26.21 -4.74
CA SER A 55 -13.41 -26.80 -3.60
C SER A 55 -12.26 -25.91 -3.12
N ALA A 56 -11.52 -25.28 -4.05
CA ALA A 56 -10.48 -24.33 -3.72
C ALA A 56 -11.05 -23.10 -2.98
N ILE A 57 -12.11 -22.49 -3.50
CA ILE A 57 -12.78 -21.32 -2.88
C ILE A 57 -13.40 -21.68 -1.53
N ALA A 58 -14.01 -22.86 -1.39
CA ALA A 58 -14.54 -23.34 -0.12
C ALA A 58 -13.45 -23.52 0.95
N GLY A 59 -12.19 -23.81 0.56
CA GLY A 59 -11.04 -23.76 1.44
C GLY A 59 -10.83 -22.35 2.01
N PHE A 60 -10.74 -21.35 1.13
CA PHE A 60 -10.59 -19.94 1.55
C PHE A 60 -11.74 -19.47 2.44
N ALA A 61 -12.99 -19.74 2.04
CA ALA A 61 -14.16 -19.33 2.80
C ALA A 61 -14.14 -19.92 4.23
N ARG A 62 -13.69 -21.18 4.38
CA ARG A 62 -13.58 -21.84 5.69
C ARG A 62 -12.50 -21.21 6.56
N ASP A 63 -11.33 -20.93 6.00
CA ASP A 63 -10.22 -20.31 6.73
C ASP A 63 -10.59 -18.90 7.22
N GLU A 64 -11.33 -18.17 6.39
CA GLU A 64 -11.83 -16.82 6.66
C GLU A 64 -13.13 -16.81 7.50
N LYS A 65 -13.71 -17.98 7.82
CA LYS A 65 -15.02 -18.14 8.50
C LYS A 65 -16.12 -17.29 7.84
N ALA A 66 -16.17 -17.38 6.52
CA ALA A 66 -17.06 -16.64 5.64
C ALA A 66 -17.76 -17.60 4.66
N GLU A 67 -18.71 -17.08 3.89
CA GLU A 67 -19.40 -17.80 2.82
C GLU A 67 -19.12 -17.12 1.48
N GLU A 68 -18.95 -17.90 0.43
CA GLU A 68 -18.75 -17.34 -0.90
C GLU A 68 -20.08 -16.87 -1.52
N SER A 69 -20.10 -15.66 -2.07
CA SER A 69 -21.15 -15.21 -2.97
C SER A 69 -20.82 -15.62 -4.41
N ARG A 70 -21.32 -16.79 -4.81
CA ARG A 70 -21.06 -17.38 -6.14
C ARG A 70 -21.48 -16.45 -7.28
N GLU A 71 -22.58 -15.72 -7.13
CA GLU A 71 -23.07 -14.78 -8.15
C GLU A 71 -22.08 -13.63 -8.42
N ALA A 72 -21.28 -13.27 -7.43
CA ALA A 72 -20.27 -12.24 -7.56
C ALA A 72 -18.96 -12.76 -8.16
N ARG A 73 -18.80 -14.08 -8.40
CA ARG A 73 -17.59 -14.68 -8.96
C ARG A 73 -17.40 -14.25 -10.42
N LYS A 74 -16.16 -13.90 -10.79
CA LYS A 74 -15.70 -13.74 -12.17
C LYS A 74 -14.51 -14.66 -12.39
N VAL A 75 -14.45 -15.29 -13.56
CA VAL A 75 -13.41 -16.26 -13.90
C VAL A 75 -12.88 -15.97 -15.30
N ALA A 76 -11.56 -16.00 -15.45
CA ALA A 76 -10.88 -15.90 -16.73
C ALA A 76 -9.71 -16.90 -16.76
N CYS A 77 -9.49 -17.49 -17.93
CA CYS A 77 -8.31 -18.32 -18.20
C CYS A 77 -7.41 -17.60 -19.20
N GLY A 78 -6.10 -17.72 -19.00
CA GLY A 78 -5.15 -17.13 -19.92
C GLY A 78 -3.71 -17.29 -19.47
N VAL A 79 -2.78 -17.00 -20.37
CA VAL A 79 -1.36 -16.95 -20.06
C VAL A 79 -1.06 -15.63 -19.38
N LEU A 80 -0.37 -15.67 -18.23
CA LEU A 80 -0.02 -14.46 -17.47
C LEU A 80 1.48 -14.28 -17.25
N ASP A 81 2.28 -15.33 -17.40
CA ASP A 81 3.73 -15.27 -17.24
C ASP A 81 4.46 -15.82 -18.48
N ALA A 82 5.79 -15.73 -18.46
CA ALA A 82 6.63 -16.17 -19.57
C ALA A 82 6.70 -17.70 -19.74
N SER A 83 6.14 -18.49 -18.82
CA SER A 83 6.13 -19.95 -18.96
C SER A 83 5.25 -20.42 -20.11
N GLY A 84 4.24 -19.62 -20.48
CA GLY A 84 3.22 -20.00 -21.46
C GLY A 84 2.15 -20.92 -20.90
N ASP A 85 2.23 -21.30 -19.62
CA ASP A 85 1.21 -22.13 -18.97
C ASP A 85 -0.09 -21.34 -18.81
N GLU A 86 -1.21 -21.99 -19.09
CA GLU A 86 -2.52 -21.41 -18.84
C GLU A 86 -2.78 -21.31 -17.34
N MET A 87 -3.19 -20.12 -16.89
CA MET A 87 -3.52 -19.84 -15.50
C MET A 87 -5.00 -19.52 -15.36
N LEU A 88 -5.55 -19.86 -14.20
CA LEU A 88 -6.91 -19.52 -13.82
C LEU A 88 -6.88 -18.28 -12.93
N VAL A 89 -7.54 -17.22 -13.37
CA VAL A 89 -7.74 -15.97 -12.61
C VAL A 89 -9.18 -15.93 -12.12
N VAL A 90 -9.34 -15.66 -10.83
CA VAL A 90 -10.65 -15.64 -10.19
C VAL A 90 -10.79 -14.39 -9.33
N VAL A 91 -11.85 -13.63 -9.58
CA VAL A 91 -12.37 -12.67 -8.62
C VAL A 91 -13.53 -13.33 -7.89
N PHE A 92 -13.47 -13.43 -6.57
CA PHE A 92 -14.55 -13.99 -5.77
C PHE A 92 -14.84 -13.12 -4.55
N SER A 93 -16.11 -13.08 -4.16
CA SER A 93 -16.56 -12.38 -2.96
C SER A 93 -16.78 -13.36 -1.83
N LEU A 94 -16.21 -13.07 -0.67
CA LEU A 94 -16.59 -13.70 0.58
C LEU A 94 -17.49 -12.74 1.36
N GLU A 95 -18.52 -13.27 2.00
CA GLU A 95 -19.54 -12.56 2.76
C GLU A 95 -19.78 -13.24 4.12
N GLY A 96 -20.59 -12.63 4.97
CA GLY A 96 -20.97 -13.25 6.23
C GLY A 96 -19.82 -13.28 7.26
N PHE A 97 -18.76 -12.49 7.04
CA PHE A 97 -17.65 -12.39 7.97
C PHE A 97 -18.18 -12.11 9.38
N ASN A 98 -17.92 -13.05 10.30
CA ASN A 98 -18.36 -13.01 11.69
C ASN A 98 -19.89 -12.92 11.88
N GLY A 99 -20.68 -13.45 10.94
CA GLY A 99 -22.15 -13.36 10.98
C GLY A 99 -22.71 -11.97 10.67
N GLY A 100 -21.88 -11.04 10.20
CA GLY A 100 -22.28 -9.71 9.76
C GLY A 100 -22.61 -9.63 8.27
N ASN A 101 -22.85 -8.41 7.78
CA ASN A 101 -23.05 -8.11 6.36
C ASN A 101 -21.81 -7.46 5.72
N LEU A 102 -20.62 -7.81 6.22
CA LEU A 102 -19.35 -7.43 5.63
C LEU A 102 -19.06 -8.39 4.48
N TRP A 103 -18.48 -7.84 3.41
CA TRP A 103 -18.00 -8.63 2.29
C TRP A 103 -16.65 -8.08 1.80
N ARG A 104 -15.84 -8.98 1.25
CA ARG A 104 -14.50 -8.72 0.70
C ARG A 104 -14.37 -9.42 -0.64
N GLN A 105 -13.78 -8.75 -1.62
CA GLN A 105 -13.45 -9.32 -2.92
C GLN A 105 -11.95 -9.62 -2.99
N TYR A 106 -11.64 -10.81 -3.48
CA TYR A 106 -10.28 -11.28 -3.66
C TYR A 106 -10.01 -11.58 -5.12
N LEU A 107 -8.83 -11.21 -5.60
CA LEU A 107 -8.25 -11.67 -6.85
C LEU A 107 -7.28 -12.80 -6.52
N ALA A 108 -7.52 -13.98 -7.05
CA ALA A 108 -6.63 -15.13 -6.92
C ALA A 108 -6.18 -15.63 -8.29
N VAL A 109 -4.94 -16.09 -8.34
CA VAL A 109 -4.35 -16.74 -9.51
C VAL A 109 -3.95 -18.16 -9.12
N PHE A 110 -4.40 -19.13 -9.91
CA PHE A 110 -4.08 -20.53 -9.75
C PHE A 110 -3.31 -21.04 -10.97
N ARG A 111 -2.31 -21.90 -10.72
CA ARG A 111 -1.75 -22.77 -11.76
C ARG A 111 -2.70 -23.94 -11.97
N VAL A 112 -3.02 -24.22 -13.23
CA VAL A 112 -3.82 -25.38 -13.63
C VAL A 112 -2.85 -26.53 -13.92
N GLU A 113 -2.88 -27.55 -13.06
CA GLU A 113 -2.01 -28.71 -13.22
C GLU A 113 -2.59 -29.68 -14.27
N ALA A 114 -1.74 -30.53 -14.88
CA ALA A 114 -2.16 -31.54 -15.86
C ALA A 114 -3.24 -32.52 -15.34
N THR A 115 -3.34 -32.67 -14.02
CA THR A 115 -4.36 -33.48 -13.33
C THR A 115 -5.68 -32.74 -13.11
N ASN A 116 -5.86 -31.54 -13.68
CA ASN A 116 -7.01 -30.65 -13.43
C ASN A 116 -7.14 -30.25 -11.95
N SER A 117 -6.03 -30.24 -11.21
CA SER A 117 -5.94 -29.70 -9.86
C SER A 117 -5.45 -28.26 -9.89
N LEU A 118 -5.83 -27.47 -8.89
CA LEU A 118 -5.43 -26.07 -8.78
C LEU A 118 -4.39 -25.90 -7.67
N THR A 119 -3.28 -25.26 -8.01
CA THR A 119 -2.29 -24.80 -7.04
C THR A 119 -2.39 -23.29 -6.93
N LEU A 120 -2.71 -22.76 -5.75
CA LEU A 120 -2.76 -21.31 -5.53
C LEU A 120 -1.36 -20.71 -5.76
N ALA A 121 -1.24 -19.82 -6.74
CA ALA A 121 -0.01 -19.08 -6.96
C ALA A 121 0.03 -17.82 -6.07
N THR A 122 -1.07 -17.06 -6.03
CA THR A 122 -1.18 -15.85 -5.20
C THR A 122 -2.64 -15.42 -5.02
N LYS A 123 -2.88 -14.60 -4.00
CA LYS A 123 -4.17 -13.93 -3.78
C LYS A 123 -3.95 -12.51 -3.25
N ARG A 124 -4.90 -11.61 -3.53
CA ARG A 124 -4.91 -10.25 -3.00
C ARG A 124 -6.35 -9.78 -2.77
N MET A 125 -6.61 -9.08 -1.67
CA MET A 125 -7.88 -8.39 -1.48
C MET A 125 -7.91 -7.16 -2.40
N ILE A 126 -8.94 -7.04 -3.23
CA ILE A 126 -9.05 -6.00 -4.27
C ILE A 126 -10.36 -5.21 -4.22
N GLY A 127 -11.28 -5.57 -3.33
CA GLY A 127 -12.55 -4.89 -3.16
C GLY A 127 -13.23 -5.28 -1.85
N GLY A 128 -14.31 -4.60 -1.52
CA GLY A 128 -15.02 -4.81 -0.27
C GLY A 128 -16.15 -3.82 -0.07
N LYS A 129 -17.04 -4.14 0.86
CA LYS A 129 -18.16 -3.27 1.26
C LYS A 129 -17.67 -1.85 1.47
N ASN A 130 -18.39 -0.83 0.96
CA ASN A 130 -18.08 0.60 1.02
C ASN A 130 -16.73 1.05 0.40
N TYR A 131 -15.97 0.16 -0.26
CA TYR A 131 -14.70 0.52 -0.90
C TYR A 131 -14.94 0.55 -2.39
N GLN A 132 -14.81 -0.61 -3.03
CA GLN A 132 -15.10 -0.79 -4.43
C GLN A 132 -15.54 -2.22 -4.71
N THR A 133 -16.29 -2.37 -5.78
CA THR A 133 -16.75 -3.64 -6.33
C THR A 133 -16.10 -3.85 -7.69
N VAL A 134 -15.64 -5.06 -7.99
CA VAL A 134 -15.30 -5.46 -9.35
C VAL A 134 -16.57 -5.85 -10.08
N GLU A 135 -16.82 -5.17 -11.19
CA GLU A 135 -17.95 -5.44 -12.08
C GLU A 135 -17.60 -6.47 -13.14
N SER A 136 -16.40 -6.34 -13.73
CA SER A 136 -15.95 -7.21 -14.82
C SER A 136 -14.46 -7.54 -14.66
N MET A 137 -14.05 -8.65 -15.29
CA MET A 137 -12.65 -9.05 -15.38
C MET A 137 -12.34 -9.58 -16.78
N ARG A 138 -11.18 -9.23 -17.31
CA ARG A 138 -10.61 -9.83 -18.52
C ARG A 138 -9.10 -9.95 -18.41
N ILE A 139 -8.52 -10.87 -19.19
CA ILE A 139 -7.07 -10.97 -19.38
C ILE A 139 -6.74 -10.39 -20.75
N ASP A 140 -5.83 -9.41 -20.77
CA ASP A 140 -5.36 -8.75 -21.99
C ASP A 140 -3.83 -8.67 -21.95
N SER A 141 -3.16 -9.33 -22.90
CA SER A 141 -1.71 -9.23 -23.07
C SER A 141 -0.93 -9.50 -21.76
N ASN A 142 -1.25 -10.61 -21.08
CA ASN A 142 -0.70 -11.04 -19.78
C ASN A 142 -1.05 -10.13 -18.58
N THR A 143 -1.96 -9.18 -18.77
CA THR A 143 -2.44 -8.27 -17.72
C THR A 143 -3.88 -8.61 -17.37
N ILE A 144 -4.18 -8.66 -16.07
CA ILE A 144 -5.54 -8.78 -15.56
C ILE A 144 -6.12 -7.38 -15.46
N LEU A 145 -7.16 -7.12 -16.25
CA LEU A 145 -7.90 -5.86 -16.26
C LEU A 145 -9.23 -6.04 -15.54
N LEU A 146 -9.49 -5.17 -14.60
CA LEU A 146 -10.72 -5.17 -13.79
C LEU A 146 -11.45 -3.85 -13.97
N ASP A 147 -12.71 -3.91 -14.36
CA ASP A 147 -13.60 -2.76 -14.27
C ASP A 147 -14.17 -2.70 -12.85
N THR A 148 -14.11 -1.53 -12.22
CA THR A 148 -14.54 -1.35 -10.83
C THR A 148 -15.62 -0.28 -10.70
N MET A 149 -16.36 -0.35 -9.60
CA MET A 149 -17.25 0.69 -9.11
C MET A 149 -16.81 1.06 -7.70
N GLU A 150 -16.35 2.29 -7.52
CA GLU A 150 -15.87 2.83 -6.26
C GLU A 150 -16.97 3.64 -5.55
N ASN A 151 -16.99 3.56 -4.23
CA ASN A 151 -17.88 4.40 -3.42
C ASN A 151 -17.32 5.83 -3.37
N ILE A 152 -18.16 6.80 -3.67
CA ILE A 152 -17.90 8.21 -3.35
C ILE A 152 -18.61 8.60 -2.05
N PRO A 153 -18.24 9.70 -1.39
CA PRO A 153 -18.80 10.06 -0.07
C PRO A 153 -20.32 10.27 -0.03
N THR A 154 -20.98 10.41 -1.18
CA THR A 154 -22.43 10.53 -1.30
C THR A 154 -23.16 9.21 -1.54
N ASP A 155 -22.42 8.12 -1.78
CA ASP A 155 -23.00 6.81 -2.06
C ASP A 155 -23.51 6.16 -0.78
N ALA A 156 -24.58 5.41 -0.93
CA ALA A 156 -24.93 4.44 0.10
C ALA A 156 -23.93 3.27 0.05
N SER A 157 -23.62 2.70 1.20
CA SER A 157 -22.75 1.54 1.40
C SER A 157 -22.91 0.36 0.43
N CYS A 158 -24.11 0.19 -0.13
CA CYS A 158 -24.48 -0.89 -1.04
C CYS A 158 -24.17 -0.60 -2.50
N CYS A 159 -23.88 0.65 -2.83
CA CYS A 159 -24.27 1.21 -4.12
C CYS A 159 -23.19 2.17 -4.65
N PRO A 160 -21.98 1.66 -4.92
CA PRO A 160 -20.90 2.46 -5.51
C PRO A 160 -21.32 3.05 -6.85
N SER A 161 -20.96 4.31 -7.11
CA SER A 161 -21.41 5.03 -8.31
C SER A 161 -20.29 5.56 -9.20
N ARG A 162 -19.03 5.54 -8.75
CA ARG A 162 -17.89 6.03 -9.54
C ARG A 162 -17.22 4.88 -10.29
N PRO A 163 -17.25 4.84 -11.64
CA PRO A 163 -16.51 3.83 -12.38
C PRO A 163 -14.99 4.03 -12.21
N GLY A 164 -14.27 2.93 -12.13
CA GLY A 164 -12.82 2.87 -12.05
C GLY A 164 -12.27 1.67 -12.83
N THR A 165 -10.94 1.56 -12.88
CA THR A 165 -10.25 0.44 -13.50
C THR A 165 -9.04 0.06 -12.66
N MET A 166 -8.79 -1.23 -12.47
CA MET A 166 -7.53 -1.73 -11.92
C MET A 166 -6.82 -2.63 -12.91
N GLN A 167 -5.50 -2.63 -12.83
CA GLN A 167 -4.65 -3.50 -13.66
C GLN A 167 -3.67 -4.24 -12.76
N PHE A 168 -3.53 -5.53 -13.03
CA PHE A 168 -2.56 -6.37 -12.33
C PHE A 168 -1.73 -7.15 -13.35
N ALA A 169 -0.42 -7.05 -13.23
CA ALA A 169 0.50 -7.97 -13.87
C ALA A 169 0.79 -9.14 -12.93
N PHE A 170 0.89 -10.35 -13.47
CA PHE A 170 1.34 -11.50 -12.70
C PHE A 170 2.84 -11.73 -12.96
N VAL A 171 3.63 -11.29 -12.00
CA VAL A 171 5.09 -11.22 -12.13
C VAL A 171 5.69 -12.09 -11.04
N ASN A 172 6.23 -13.24 -11.44
CA ASN A 172 6.98 -14.17 -10.59
C ASN A 172 6.20 -14.68 -9.39
N GLY A 173 5.02 -15.22 -9.68
CA GLY A 173 4.16 -15.78 -8.64
C GLY A 173 3.40 -14.73 -7.83
N ARG A 174 3.41 -13.45 -8.21
CA ARG A 174 2.78 -12.36 -7.45
C ARG A 174 1.96 -11.43 -8.33
N LEU A 175 0.90 -10.86 -7.75
CA LEU A 175 0.09 -9.80 -8.35
C LEU A 175 0.72 -8.44 -8.05
N VAL A 176 1.25 -7.77 -9.07
CA VAL A 176 1.76 -6.40 -8.99
C VAL A 176 0.71 -5.47 -9.58
N SER A 177 0.26 -4.47 -8.82
CA SER A 177 -0.71 -3.50 -9.31
C SER A 177 -0.01 -2.40 -10.08
N ASP A 178 -0.37 -2.22 -11.34
CA ASP A 178 -0.06 -0.98 -12.07
C ASP A 178 -1.02 0.09 -11.57
N GLN A 179 -0.70 0.73 -10.45
CA GLN A 179 -1.28 2.03 -10.18
C GLN A 179 -0.71 2.99 -11.22
N LEU A 180 -1.42 3.11 -12.34
CA LEU A 180 -1.15 3.93 -13.53
C LEU A 180 -0.31 5.18 -13.22
N ASN A 181 1.01 5.01 -13.20
CA ASN A 181 1.98 6.06 -13.40
C ASN A 181 2.42 5.95 -14.86
N ASP A 182 1.91 6.88 -15.66
CA ASP A 182 2.39 7.33 -16.96
C ASP A 182 2.43 6.30 -18.13
N PRO A 183 1.53 6.40 -19.13
CA PRO A 183 1.47 5.51 -20.30
C PRO A 183 2.67 5.61 -21.26
N ALA A 184 3.77 6.27 -20.87
CA ALA A 184 4.96 6.49 -21.69
C ALA A 184 6.12 5.52 -21.41
N GLN A 185 6.01 4.58 -20.46
CA GLN A 185 7.11 3.66 -20.16
C GLN A 185 7.00 2.36 -20.97
N PRO A 186 7.89 2.08 -21.95
CA PRO A 186 7.88 0.84 -22.69
C PRO A 186 8.17 -0.33 -21.75
N SER A 187 7.38 -1.39 -21.92
CA SER A 187 7.46 -2.69 -21.25
C SER A 187 8.87 -3.29 -21.39
N ALA A 188 9.76 -2.95 -20.47
CA ALA A 188 11.07 -3.56 -20.35
C ALA A 188 10.91 -4.94 -19.70
N HIS A 189 11.59 -5.93 -20.28
CA HIS A 189 11.64 -7.32 -19.82
C HIS A 189 11.70 -7.42 -18.28
N SER A 190 10.67 -8.03 -17.71
CA SER A 190 10.46 -8.20 -16.27
C SER A 190 11.44 -9.25 -15.72
N GLU A 191 12.57 -8.79 -15.18
CA GLU A 191 13.38 -9.58 -14.26
C GLU A 191 12.54 -9.94 -13.02
N GLU A 192 12.76 -11.13 -12.45
CA GLU A 192 12.17 -11.56 -11.20
C GLU A 192 12.21 -10.44 -10.13
N PRO A 193 11.09 -10.01 -9.49
CA PRO A 193 11.12 -9.39 -8.18
C PRO A 193 11.50 -10.49 -7.21
N MET A 194 12.76 -10.90 -7.30
CA MET A 194 13.46 -11.57 -6.23
C MET A 194 13.17 -10.71 -5.01
N VAL A 195 12.69 -11.33 -3.92
CA VAL A 195 12.66 -10.68 -2.61
C VAL A 195 14.04 -10.07 -2.46
N GLN A 196 14.10 -8.73 -2.54
CA GLN A 196 15.37 -8.05 -2.51
C GLN A 196 15.84 -8.12 -1.08
N ASN A 197 16.62 -9.17 -0.81
CA ASN A 197 17.34 -9.30 0.42
C ASN A 197 18.28 -8.10 0.48
N TRP A 198 17.96 -7.18 1.37
CA TRP A 198 18.79 -6.01 1.57
C TRP A 198 19.59 -6.19 2.84
N SER A 199 20.87 -5.81 2.79
CA SER A 199 21.68 -5.69 3.99
C SER A 199 22.63 -4.52 3.85
N GLY A 200 22.93 -3.87 4.96
CA GLY A 200 23.78 -2.70 4.95
C GLY A 200 24.28 -2.36 6.34
N ARG A 201 25.55 -1.95 6.41
CA ARG A 201 26.11 -1.36 7.62
C ARG A 201 25.83 0.13 7.63
N VAL A 202 25.15 0.63 8.66
CA VAL A 202 24.81 2.04 8.81
C VAL A 202 25.25 2.51 10.19
N GLY A 203 26.32 3.31 10.23
CA GLY A 203 26.98 3.67 11.48
C GLY A 203 27.55 2.43 12.19
N GLU A 204 27.10 2.20 13.43
CA GLU A 204 27.55 1.06 14.24
C GLU A 204 26.67 -0.19 14.11
N PHE A 205 25.57 -0.10 13.36
CA PHE A 205 24.60 -1.19 13.22
C PHE A 205 24.70 -1.86 11.86
N ASP A 206 24.47 -3.16 11.85
CA ASP A 206 24.31 -3.96 10.65
C ASP A 206 22.83 -4.31 10.52
N TYR A 207 22.21 -3.89 9.42
CA TYR A 207 20.80 -4.07 9.12
C TYR A 207 20.61 -5.16 8.05
N ARG A 208 19.51 -5.92 8.16
CA ARG A 208 19.11 -6.92 7.17
C ARG A 208 17.59 -7.00 7.02
N TRP A 209 17.13 -6.99 5.78
CA TRP A 209 15.77 -7.30 5.36
C TRP A 209 15.79 -8.59 4.54
N ASP A 210 14.94 -9.55 4.90
CA ASP A 210 14.84 -10.84 4.20
C ASP A 210 13.43 -11.16 3.68
N GLY A 211 12.54 -10.17 3.68
CA GLY A 211 11.12 -10.34 3.34
C GLY A 211 10.22 -10.79 4.48
N ASN A 212 10.77 -11.33 5.58
CA ASN A 212 9.99 -11.86 6.70
C ASN A 212 10.17 -11.04 7.98
N ASP A 213 11.33 -10.42 8.18
CA ASP A 213 11.59 -9.55 9.33
C ASP A 213 12.71 -8.54 8.99
N PHE A 214 12.80 -7.52 9.84
CA PHE A 214 13.85 -6.51 9.75
C PHE A 214 14.82 -6.68 10.92
N GLU A 215 15.99 -7.21 10.65
CA GLU A 215 16.99 -7.52 11.65
C GLU A 215 18.00 -6.39 11.82
N VAL A 216 18.34 -6.10 13.07
CA VAL A 216 19.37 -5.13 13.44
C VAL A 216 20.36 -5.80 14.40
N SER A 217 21.65 -5.65 14.13
CA SER A 217 22.71 -6.17 15.00
C SER A 217 23.80 -5.12 15.21
N SER A 218 24.62 -5.29 16.25
CA SER A 218 25.75 -4.40 16.56
C SER A 218 26.94 -5.26 16.97
N GLY A 219 27.72 -5.71 15.98
CA GLY A 219 28.93 -6.52 16.22
C GLY A 219 28.63 -7.90 16.79
N LYS A 220 29.25 -8.27 17.92
CA LYS A 220 29.06 -9.60 18.57
C LYS A 220 27.80 -9.67 19.47
N GLY A 221 26.98 -8.63 19.49
CA GLY A 221 25.77 -8.56 20.30
C GLY A 221 24.63 -9.43 19.77
N LYS A 222 23.52 -9.46 20.52
CA LYS A 222 22.27 -10.09 20.07
C LYS A 222 21.69 -9.32 18.89
N THR A 223 21.07 -10.05 17.97
CA THR A 223 20.26 -9.47 16.87
C THR A 223 18.88 -9.14 17.39
N LEU A 224 18.42 -7.91 17.14
CA LEU A 224 17.04 -7.49 17.31
C LEU A 224 16.26 -7.84 16.04
N ARG A 225 15.19 -8.61 16.20
CA ARG A 225 14.19 -8.86 15.15
C ARG A 225 13.07 -7.82 15.29
N LEU A 226 13.16 -6.73 14.54
CA LEU A 226 12.44 -5.51 14.86
C LEU A 226 10.93 -5.68 14.75
N PHE A 227 10.42 -6.11 13.59
CA PHE A 227 8.98 -6.10 13.33
C PHE A 227 8.26 -7.18 14.14
N SER A 228 8.84 -8.37 14.29
CA SER A 228 8.26 -9.38 15.17
C SER A 228 8.24 -8.96 16.64
N THR A 229 9.18 -8.12 17.08
CA THR A 229 9.20 -7.57 18.44
C THR A 229 8.14 -6.47 18.60
N ASP A 230 8.01 -5.55 17.64
CA ASP A 230 6.97 -4.51 17.63
C ASP A 230 5.57 -5.12 17.61
N ALA A 231 5.32 -6.09 16.73
CA ALA A 231 4.02 -6.77 16.61
C ALA A 231 3.59 -7.44 17.93
N LYS A 232 4.54 -8.11 18.62
CA LYS A 232 4.28 -8.70 19.94
C LYS A 232 3.98 -7.63 21.00
N SER A 233 4.72 -6.53 20.98
CA SER A 233 4.51 -5.43 21.94
C SER A 233 3.12 -4.82 21.77
N ARG A 234 2.68 -4.56 20.53
CA ARG A 234 1.33 -4.06 20.23
C ARG A 234 0.24 -5.01 20.71
N VAL A 235 0.35 -6.29 20.39
CA VAL A 235 -0.61 -7.32 20.86
C VAL A 235 -0.66 -7.35 22.39
N GLN A 236 0.49 -7.21 23.06
CA GLN A 236 0.53 -7.15 24.52
C GLN A 236 -0.19 -5.90 25.05
N VAL A 237 0.02 -4.73 24.45
CA VAL A 237 -0.69 -3.50 24.82
C VAL A 237 -2.20 -3.71 24.67
N GLU A 238 -2.67 -4.15 23.49
CA GLU A 238 -4.09 -4.41 23.21
C GLU A 238 -4.73 -5.39 24.20
N GLN A 239 -4.03 -6.48 24.53
CA GLN A 239 -4.50 -7.45 25.52
C GLN A 239 -4.62 -6.86 26.93
N THR A 240 -3.76 -5.89 27.28
CA THR A 240 -3.77 -5.25 28.60
C THR A 240 -4.77 -4.09 28.70
N THR A 241 -4.98 -3.33 27.62
CA THR A 241 -5.80 -2.11 27.65
C THR A 241 -7.25 -2.36 27.28
N ASN A 242 -7.53 -3.30 26.37
CA ASN A 242 -8.84 -3.43 25.72
C ASN A 242 -9.61 -4.71 26.07
N ASP A 243 -9.17 -5.46 27.09
CA ASP A 243 -9.70 -6.80 27.45
C ASP A 243 -9.88 -7.69 26.21
N ALA A 244 -8.90 -7.66 25.31
CA ALA A 244 -8.97 -8.24 23.97
C ALA A 244 -8.84 -9.78 23.99
N LYS A 245 -9.56 -10.45 24.90
CA LYS A 245 -9.60 -11.91 25.02
C LYS A 245 -10.37 -12.52 23.86
N GLY A 246 -9.78 -13.52 23.21
CA GLY A 246 -10.36 -14.18 22.05
C GLY A 246 -10.24 -13.37 20.76
N CYS A 247 -9.50 -12.27 20.78
CA CYS A 247 -9.20 -11.49 19.58
C CYS A 247 -8.04 -12.11 18.77
N SER A 248 -8.13 -11.97 17.46
CA SER A 248 -7.06 -12.23 16.50
C SER A 248 -6.45 -10.89 16.07
N PHE A 249 -5.14 -10.87 15.90
CA PHE A 249 -4.38 -9.69 15.50
C PHE A 249 -3.53 -10.06 14.30
N SER A 250 -3.54 -9.22 13.28
CA SER A 250 -2.61 -9.30 12.15
C SER A 250 -1.86 -7.99 12.01
N SER A 251 -0.60 -8.06 11.61
CA SER A 251 0.25 -6.90 11.41
C SER A 251 1.11 -7.08 10.17
N TYR A 252 1.16 -6.05 9.33
CA TYR A 252 1.97 -6.01 8.12
C TYR A 252 2.98 -4.88 8.23
N TYR A 253 4.24 -5.14 7.90
CA TYR A 253 5.32 -4.16 7.99
C TYR A 253 6.14 -4.13 6.70
N ARG A 254 6.52 -2.93 6.26
CA ARG A 254 7.52 -2.73 5.21
C ARG A 254 8.55 -1.68 5.64
N PRO A 255 9.85 -1.99 5.55
CA PRO A 255 10.88 -0.99 5.79
C PRO A 255 10.79 0.11 4.72
N LEU A 256 10.79 1.37 5.16
CA LEU A 256 10.75 2.53 4.28
C LEU A 256 12.06 3.32 4.31
N ALA A 257 12.72 3.44 5.45
CA ALA A 257 13.98 4.18 5.52
C ALA A 257 14.90 3.65 6.62
N VAL A 258 16.20 3.79 6.39
CA VAL A 258 17.27 3.54 7.37
C VAL A 258 18.27 4.68 7.28
N ALA A 259 18.39 5.46 8.34
CA ALA A 259 19.33 6.59 8.42
C ALA A 259 20.00 6.65 9.80
N GLY A 260 21.22 6.12 9.89
CA GLY A 260 21.94 6.03 11.16
C GLY A 260 21.26 5.05 12.10
N SER A 261 20.69 5.55 13.20
CA SER A 261 19.89 4.77 14.15
C SER A 261 18.38 4.85 13.89
N LEU A 262 17.94 5.71 12.95
CA LEU A 262 16.53 5.88 12.64
C LEU A 262 16.08 4.83 11.64
N VAL A 263 14.93 4.22 11.89
CA VAL A 263 14.26 3.30 10.98
C VAL A 263 12.82 3.78 10.80
N SER A 264 12.42 4.03 9.57
CA SER A 264 11.01 4.28 9.22
C SER A 264 10.42 3.06 8.55
N PHE A 265 9.15 2.77 8.82
CA PHE A 265 8.41 1.68 8.19
C PHE A 265 6.93 2.05 8.04
N ASP A 266 6.27 1.42 7.07
CA ASP A 266 4.81 1.36 7.08
C ASP A 266 4.36 0.25 8.01
N ILE A 267 3.18 0.45 8.59
CA ILE A 267 2.53 -0.55 9.40
C ILE A 267 1.04 -0.56 9.09
N GLU A 268 0.49 -1.75 8.92
CA GLU A 268 -0.94 -2.01 8.97
C GLU A 268 -1.21 -2.97 10.11
N PHE A 269 -2.21 -2.66 10.93
CA PHE A 269 -2.58 -3.44 12.09
C PHE A 269 -4.09 -3.69 12.05
N SER A 270 -4.48 -4.94 12.19
CA SER A 270 -5.88 -5.36 12.18
C SER A 270 -6.15 -6.15 13.46
N THR A 271 -7.18 -5.75 14.20
CA THR A 271 -7.70 -6.46 15.36
C THR A 271 -9.10 -6.96 15.07
N LEU A 272 -9.31 -8.26 15.26
CA LEU A 272 -10.61 -8.91 15.15
C LEU A 272 -11.04 -9.43 16.51
N CYS A 273 -12.01 -8.76 17.14
CA CYS A 273 -12.54 -9.09 18.46
C CYS A 273 -14.03 -9.40 18.39
N GLY A 274 -14.41 -10.68 18.48
CA GLY A 274 -15.84 -11.06 18.51
C GLY A 274 -16.65 -10.58 17.31
N GLY A 275 -16.00 -10.40 16.16
CA GLY A 275 -16.61 -9.90 14.92
C GLY A 275 -16.45 -8.41 14.65
N ALA A 276 -16.05 -7.61 15.64
CA ALA A 276 -15.61 -6.24 15.41
C ALA A 276 -14.19 -6.25 14.81
N ILE A 277 -14.03 -5.54 13.69
CA ILE A 277 -12.73 -5.34 13.05
C ILE A 277 -12.32 -3.90 13.29
N ASP A 278 -11.13 -3.71 13.83
CA ASP A 278 -10.45 -2.42 13.89
C ASP A 278 -9.17 -2.50 13.06
N ASN A 279 -9.07 -1.65 12.05
CA ASN A 279 -7.93 -1.59 11.16
C ASN A 279 -7.28 -0.22 11.29
N SER A 280 -5.99 -0.19 11.59
CA SER A 280 -5.18 1.00 11.51
C SER A 280 -4.06 0.80 10.50
N TRP A 281 -3.66 1.91 9.89
CA TRP A 281 -2.54 2.00 8.99
C TRP A 281 -1.79 3.29 9.26
N GLY A 282 -0.47 3.25 9.18
CA GLY A 282 0.30 4.47 9.22
C GLY A 282 1.78 4.29 8.99
N TYR A 283 2.51 5.38 9.20
CA TYR A 283 3.96 5.39 9.21
C TYR A 283 4.47 5.43 10.64
N SER A 284 5.57 4.73 10.90
CA SER A 284 6.28 4.83 12.17
C SER A 284 7.75 5.10 11.92
N THR A 285 8.35 5.93 12.77
CA THR A 285 9.79 6.08 12.86
C THR A 285 10.24 5.79 14.27
N ILE A 286 11.18 4.86 14.38
CA ILE A 286 11.80 4.46 15.64
C ILE A 286 13.29 4.78 15.63
N LYS A 287 13.90 4.74 16.81
CA LYS A 287 15.33 4.84 17.00
C LYS A 287 15.86 3.57 17.64
N ILE A 288 16.86 2.96 17.01
CA ILE A 288 17.62 1.86 17.59
C ILE A 288 18.57 2.39 18.67
N ILE A 289 18.54 1.77 19.84
CA ILE A 289 19.39 2.12 20.98
C ILE A 289 20.00 0.86 21.60
N LYS A 290 21.16 1.05 22.24
CA LYS A 290 21.80 0.01 23.06
C LYS A 290 21.27 0.12 24.49
N GLY A 291 20.54 -0.88 24.92
CA GLY A 291 20.04 -1.05 26.28
C GLY A 291 21.14 -1.40 27.27
N GLN A 292 20.72 -1.76 28.48
CA GLN A 292 21.62 -2.27 29.51
C GLN A 292 22.24 -3.59 29.02
N GLU A 293 23.52 -3.82 29.30
CA GLU A 293 24.26 -5.01 28.83
C GLU A 293 24.48 -5.10 27.30
N GLY A 294 24.18 -4.02 26.56
CA GLY A 294 24.43 -3.94 25.11
C GLY A 294 23.40 -4.68 24.25
N GLU A 295 22.26 -5.07 24.82
CA GLU A 295 21.12 -5.53 24.04
C GLU A 295 20.56 -4.41 23.15
N LEU A 296 20.07 -4.75 21.97
CA LEU A 296 19.44 -3.77 21.08
C LEU A 296 17.95 -3.69 21.40
N VAL A 297 17.49 -2.48 21.68
CA VAL A 297 16.07 -2.13 21.83
C VAL A 297 15.73 -0.95 20.93
N PHE A 298 14.46 -0.60 20.84
CA PHE A 298 14.02 0.54 20.06
C PHE A 298 13.05 1.42 20.86
N ASP A 299 13.10 2.72 20.56
CA ASP A 299 12.17 3.71 21.10
C ASP A 299 11.43 4.39 19.95
N GLY A 300 10.15 4.69 20.16
CA GLY A 300 9.39 5.57 19.26
C GLY A 300 10.01 6.97 19.22
N VAL A 301 10.02 7.58 18.04
CA VAL A 301 10.58 8.93 17.86
C VAL A 301 9.45 9.90 17.52
N SER A 302 9.30 10.95 18.31
CA SER A 302 8.38 12.04 18.01
C SER A 302 9.03 13.10 17.12
N LEU A 303 8.22 13.89 16.43
CA LEU A 303 8.74 15.01 15.64
C LEU A 303 9.49 16.01 16.51
N SER A 304 9.02 16.22 17.74
CA SER A 304 9.64 17.11 18.72
C SER A 304 10.98 16.59 19.29
N ASP A 305 11.31 15.31 19.10
CA ASP A 305 12.63 14.76 19.45
C ASP A 305 13.71 15.09 18.41
N ILE A 306 13.28 15.47 17.20
CA ILE A 306 14.15 15.72 16.05
C ILE A 306 14.20 17.22 15.71
N PHE A 307 13.06 17.91 15.76
CA PHE A 307 12.91 19.27 15.27
C PHE A 307 12.48 20.25 16.39
N PRO A 308 12.97 21.50 16.36
CA PRO A 308 12.46 22.57 17.20
C PRO A 308 10.97 22.85 16.96
N ASP A 309 10.23 23.21 18.02
CA ASP A 309 8.79 23.53 17.97
C ASP A 309 8.47 24.61 16.91
N THR A 310 9.34 25.61 16.76
CA THR A 310 9.18 26.69 15.78
C THR A 310 9.26 26.22 14.33
N GLU A 311 10.13 25.25 14.03
CA GLU A 311 10.28 24.71 12.67
C GLU A 311 9.09 23.83 12.32
N LEU A 312 8.64 23.01 13.27
CA LEU A 312 7.43 22.19 13.12
C LEU A 312 6.21 23.07 12.87
N LEU A 313 5.95 24.05 13.73
CA LEU A 313 4.81 24.96 13.57
C LEU A 313 4.85 25.65 12.20
N GLN A 314 6.02 26.10 11.75
CA GLN A 314 6.17 26.75 10.45
C GLN A 314 5.88 25.78 9.29
N ALA A 315 6.40 24.55 9.34
CA ALA A 315 6.16 23.55 8.30
C ALA A 315 4.67 23.19 8.20
N PHE A 316 4.03 22.88 9.33
CA PHE A 316 2.59 22.59 9.36
C PHE A 316 1.73 23.77 8.93
N SER A 317 2.12 25.01 9.27
CA SER A 317 1.39 26.20 8.84
C SER A 317 1.49 26.48 7.33
N ARG A 318 2.48 25.88 6.65
CA ARG A 318 2.61 25.94 5.18
C ARG A 318 1.88 24.80 4.48
N GLU A 319 1.55 23.73 5.19
CA GLU A 319 0.81 22.62 4.62
C GLU A 319 -0.63 23.08 4.27
N PRO A 320 -1.08 22.93 3.00
CA PRO A 320 -2.36 23.46 2.56
C PRO A 320 -3.59 22.95 3.33
N LYS A 321 -3.68 21.67 3.65
CA LYS A 321 -4.83 21.09 4.38
C LYS A 321 -4.92 21.68 5.79
N ILE A 322 -3.80 21.77 6.50
CA ILE A 322 -3.71 22.30 7.87
C ILE A 322 -3.99 23.81 7.90
N SER A 323 -3.34 24.58 7.05
CA SER A 323 -3.52 26.05 6.99
C SER A 323 -4.96 26.45 6.61
N HIS A 324 -5.57 25.73 5.66
CA HIS A 324 -6.98 25.89 5.32
C HIS A 324 -7.89 25.64 6.52
N SER A 325 -7.65 24.55 7.24
CA SER A 325 -8.46 24.17 8.39
C SER A 325 -8.34 25.13 9.57
N ILE A 326 -7.13 25.63 9.87
CA ILE A 326 -6.93 26.68 10.87
C ILE A 326 -7.73 27.93 10.48
N SER A 327 -7.63 28.36 9.22
CA SER A 327 -8.36 29.52 8.71
C SER A 327 -9.88 29.34 8.82
N LYS A 328 -10.38 28.15 8.48
CA LYS A 328 -11.79 27.79 8.63
C LYS A 328 -12.23 27.86 10.09
N LEU A 329 -11.49 27.25 11.02
CA LEU A 329 -11.79 27.30 12.46
C LEU A 329 -11.84 28.72 13.02
N ILE A 330 -10.94 29.60 12.57
CA ILE A 330 -10.96 31.03 12.93
C ILE A 330 -12.22 31.71 12.37
N SER A 331 -12.55 31.48 11.10
CA SER A 331 -13.72 32.12 10.44
C SER A 331 -15.05 31.77 11.11
N VAL A 332 -15.18 30.55 11.63
CA VAL A 332 -16.37 30.09 12.36
C VAL A 332 -16.28 30.32 13.88
N ARG A 333 -15.27 31.08 14.33
CA ARG A 333 -15.01 31.44 15.73
C ARG A 333 -14.87 30.23 16.68
N LYS A 334 -14.41 29.08 16.17
CA LYS A 334 -14.07 27.90 17.00
C LYS A 334 -12.74 28.09 17.74
N ILE A 335 -11.82 28.91 17.20
CA ILE A 335 -10.56 29.32 17.84
C ILE A 335 -10.35 30.82 17.68
N GLY A 336 -9.58 31.42 18.60
CA GLY A 336 -9.34 32.87 18.64
C GLY A 336 -8.25 33.39 17.69
N GLY A 337 -7.44 32.50 17.13
CA GLY A 337 -6.32 32.85 16.25
C GLY A 337 -5.54 31.61 15.82
N ALA A 338 -4.47 31.82 15.03
CA ALA A 338 -3.54 30.76 14.66
C ALA A 338 -2.74 30.29 15.90
N PRO A 339 -2.39 28.99 15.99
CA PRO A 339 -1.61 28.46 17.11
C PRO A 339 -0.22 29.11 17.17
N GLY A 340 0.24 29.45 18.37
CA GLY A 340 1.54 30.07 18.61
C GLY A 340 2.68 29.07 18.83
N THR A 341 2.35 27.78 19.05
CA THR A 341 3.34 26.69 19.25
C THR A 341 2.86 25.43 18.55
N PHE A 342 3.78 24.51 18.22
CA PHE A 342 3.41 23.20 17.69
C PHE A 342 2.60 22.40 18.72
N THR A 343 2.93 22.51 20.00
CA THR A 343 2.12 21.90 21.09
C THR A 343 0.67 22.39 21.08
N GLU A 344 0.42 23.68 20.85
CA GLU A 344 -0.93 24.22 20.72
C GLU A 344 -1.64 23.67 19.48
N LEU A 345 -0.94 23.59 18.33
CA LEU A 345 -1.48 22.98 17.13
C LEU A 345 -1.90 21.51 17.38
N LYS A 346 -1.07 20.70 18.05
CA LYS A 346 -1.42 19.32 18.42
C LYS A 346 -2.73 19.25 19.22
N ARG A 347 -2.88 20.13 20.21
CA ARG A 347 -4.11 20.22 21.02
C ARG A 347 -5.32 20.62 20.19
N LEU A 348 -5.16 21.54 19.24
CA LEU A 348 -6.24 21.94 18.35
C LEU A 348 -6.67 20.81 17.42
N MET A 349 -5.72 20.07 16.84
CA MET A 349 -6.00 18.91 15.99
C MET A 349 -6.73 17.81 16.76
N ALA A 350 -6.29 17.51 18.00
CA ALA A 350 -6.97 16.57 18.87
C ALA A 350 -8.37 17.04 19.30
N LYS A 351 -8.57 18.35 19.50
CA LYS A 351 -9.86 18.93 19.89
C LYS A 351 -10.86 18.98 18.74
N PHE A 352 -10.37 19.16 17.51
CA PHE A 352 -11.21 19.34 16.31
C PHE A 352 -10.85 18.38 15.17
N PRO A 353 -10.82 17.05 15.41
CA PRO A 353 -10.30 16.09 14.44
C PRO A 353 -11.06 16.15 13.10
N ASN A 354 -12.39 16.25 13.16
CA ASN A 354 -13.25 16.33 11.97
C ASN A 354 -13.15 17.67 11.22
N ASP A 355 -12.74 18.76 11.88
CA ASP A 355 -12.59 20.05 11.20
C ASP A 355 -11.23 20.18 10.51
N PHE A 356 -10.19 19.51 11.03
CA PHE A 356 -8.81 19.69 10.55
C PHE A 356 -8.49 19.04 9.21
N LEU A 357 -9.18 17.97 8.85
CA LEU A 357 -8.90 17.21 7.63
C LEU A 357 -10.18 16.97 6.82
N GLY A 358 -11.06 17.98 6.82
CA GLY A 358 -12.26 18.02 5.99
C GLY A 358 -13.32 16.99 6.37
N GLY A 359 -13.25 16.41 7.57
CA GLY A 359 -14.16 15.37 8.05
C GLY A 359 -14.03 14.04 7.32
N ARG A 360 -13.06 13.93 6.39
CA ARG A 360 -12.76 12.70 5.67
C ARG A 360 -11.63 11.94 6.31
N TYR A 361 -10.65 12.64 6.85
CA TYR A 361 -9.50 12.02 7.47
C TYR A 361 -9.34 12.39 8.94
N TYR A 362 -8.58 11.59 9.67
CA TYR A 362 -8.04 11.84 10.99
C TYR A 362 -6.56 11.38 11.02
N LEU A 363 -5.83 11.75 12.06
CA LEU A 363 -4.45 11.28 12.24
C LEU A 363 -4.48 9.85 12.80
N ALA A 364 -3.71 8.93 12.21
CA ALA A 364 -3.80 7.50 12.51
C ALA A 364 -3.73 7.17 14.01
N ASP A 365 -2.68 7.66 14.66
CA ASP A 365 -2.44 7.53 16.11
C ASP A 365 -2.04 8.88 16.69
N SER A 366 -1.03 9.48 16.07
CA SER A 366 -0.45 10.77 16.45
C SER A 366 0.11 11.47 15.22
N ILE A 367 0.20 12.79 15.31
CA ILE A 367 0.98 13.60 14.35
C ILE A 367 2.47 13.25 14.36
N ASP A 368 2.92 12.57 15.41
CA ASP A 368 4.29 12.09 15.60
C ASP A 368 4.56 10.76 14.87
N SER A 369 3.57 10.18 14.18
CA SER A 369 3.70 8.99 13.35
C SER A 369 4.08 9.38 11.91
N PHE A 370 5.37 9.30 11.59
CA PHE A 370 5.91 9.76 10.29
C PHE A 370 6.91 8.77 9.67
N ALA A 371 7.20 8.96 8.38
CA ALA A 371 8.30 8.31 7.65
C ALA A 371 9.27 9.35 7.03
N LEU A 372 10.55 9.01 6.97
CA LEU A 372 11.60 9.79 6.32
C LEU A 372 11.51 9.63 4.79
N ARG A 373 10.87 10.58 4.09
CA ARG A 373 10.57 10.43 2.66
C ARG A 373 11.81 10.57 1.77
N SER A 374 12.40 11.76 1.79
CA SER A 374 13.48 12.15 0.87
C SER A 374 14.33 13.25 1.47
N VAL A 375 15.56 13.39 0.97
CA VAL A 375 16.47 14.48 1.32
C VAL A 375 16.93 15.16 0.04
N ASP A 376 16.69 16.47 -0.05
CA ASP A 376 17.14 17.33 -1.14
C ASP A 376 17.98 18.50 -0.58
N GLY A 377 19.29 18.41 -0.77
CA GLY A 377 20.24 19.36 -0.19
C GLY A 377 20.14 19.42 1.34
N GLU A 378 19.70 20.57 1.86
CA GLU A 378 19.51 20.81 3.30
C GLU A 378 18.06 20.64 3.78
N GLN A 379 17.20 20.02 2.97
CA GLN A 379 15.79 19.82 3.28
C GLN A 379 15.48 18.34 3.41
N LEU A 380 14.71 17.99 4.43
CA LEU A 380 14.12 16.69 4.66
C LEU A 380 12.62 16.77 4.43
N THR A 381 12.10 15.88 3.60
CA THR A 381 10.66 15.68 3.43
C THR A 381 10.21 14.51 4.28
N LEU A 382 9.11 14.69 5.01
CA LEU A 382 8.46 13.68 5.85
C LEU A 382 7.05 13.41 5.35
N TRP A 383 6.60 12.17 5.55
CA TRP A 383 5.21 11.77 5.35
C TRP A 383 4.55 11.41 6.67
N ILE A 384 3.35 11.93 6.91
CA ILE A 384 2.52 11.61 8.09
C ILE A 384 1.21 11.02 7.58
N SER A 385 0.86 9.82 8.04
CA SER A 385 -0.31 9.09 7.58
C SER A 385 -1.62 9.75 8.03
N LEU A 386 -2.56 9.86 7.11
CA LEU A 386 -3.95 10.24 7.38
C LEU A 386 -4.84 9.00 7.22
N LEU A 387 -5.58 8.67 8.28
CA LEU A 387 -6.59 7.60 8.24
C LEU A 387 -7.95 8.18 7.83
N PRO A 388 -8.72 7.47 7.02
CA PRO A 388 -10.07 7.88 6.69
C PRO A 388 -11.04 7.66 7.85
N THR A 389 -12.01 8.55 8.02
CA THR A 389 -13.01 8.54 9.10
C THR A 389 -14.01 7.38 9.04
N ALA A 390 -14.21 6.75 7.89
CA ALA A 390 -15.14 5.64 7.72
C ALA A 390 -14.44 4.43 7.07
N PRO A 391 -14.51 3.23 7.67
CA PRO A 391 -14.17 2.00 6.97
C PRO A 391 -15.07 1.91 5.73
N PRO A 392 -14.47 1.80 4.54
CA PRO A 392 -13.22 1.12 4.17
C PRO A 392 -12.48 1.95 3.13
N GLU A 393 -12.51 3.26 3.34
CA GLU A 393 -11.67 4.21 2.65
C GLU A 393 -10.17 3.91 2.90
N ALA A 394 -9.80 2.74 3.47
CA ALA A 394 -8.43 2.25 3.65
C ALA A 394 -7.62 2.21 2.34
N ALA A 395 -8.28 2.29 1.18
CA ALA A 395 -7.63 2.51 -0.11
C ALA A 395 -7.37 3.98 -0.46
N LEU A 396 -8.05 4.91 0.22
CA LEU A 396 -7.77 6.34 0.22
C LEU A 396 -6.66 6.66 1.23
N ARG A 397 -5.60 5.83 1.30
CA ARG A 397 -4.41 6.17 2.10
C ARG A 397 -3.92 7.53 1.63
N ASP A 398 -3.91 8.49 2.52
CA ASP A 398 -3.48 9.84 2.26
C ASP A 398 -2.41 10.22 3.28
N HIS A 399 -1.68 11.30 3.02
CA HIS A 399 -0.64 11.78 3.91
C HIS A 399 -0.59 13.30 3.94
N LEU A 400 0.04 13.82 5.00
CA LEU A 400 0.61 15.15 5.01
C LEU A 400 2.06 15.04 4.57
N GLU A 401 2.48 15.93 3.69
CA GLU A 401 3.87 16.09 3.31
C GLU A 401 4.44 17.34 3.97
N LEU A 402 5.53 17.18 4.71
CA LEU A 402 6.19 18.29 5.40
C LEU A 402 7.65 18.38 4.97
N THR A 403 8.06 19.57 4.56
CA THR A 403 9.47 19.85 4.26
C THR A 403 10.07 20.68 5.39
N LEU A 404 11.11 20.15 6.02
CA LEU A 404 11.80 20.70 7.17
C LEU A 404 13.30 20.84 6.86
N PRO A 405 14.04 21.74 7.54
CA PRO A 405 15.50 21.74 7.48
C PRO A 405 16.09 20.41 7.97
N LEU A 406 17.25 20.00 7.44
CA LEU A 406 17.93 18.80 7.92
C LEU A 406 18.30 18.94 9.41
N PRO A 407 17.87 18.00 10.27
CA PRO A 407 18.14 18.10 11.70
C PRO A 407 19.65 17.86 11.96
N PRO A 408 20.36 18.79 12.63
CA PRO A 408 21.82 18.70 12.79
C PRO A 408 22.30 17.37 13.37
N LYS A 409 21.53 16.80 14.31
CA LYS A 409 21.82 15.53 14.97
C LYS A 409 21.88 14.33 14.02
N TYR A 410 21.12 14.34 12.93
CA TYR A 410 21.01 13.23 11.98
C TYR A 410 21.46 13.60 10.57
N ARG A 411 21.98 14.81 10.37
CA ARG A 411 22.31 15.37 9.05
C ARG A 411 23.19 14.44 8.21
N ASP A 412 24.32 14.01 8.75
CA ASP A 412 25.27 13.15 8.01
C ASP A 412 24.66 11.78 7.67
N ALA A 413 23.87 11.22 8.59
CA ALA A 413 23.21 9.93 8.38
C ALA A 413 22.12 10.01 7.31
N LEU A 414 21.32 11.09 7.30
CA LEU A 414 20.28 11.34 6.31
C LEU A 414 20.87 11.59 4.92
N LEU A 415 21.96 12.36 4.82
CA LEU A 415 22.68 12.57 3.57
C LEU A 415 23.32 11.27 3.04
N ALA A 416 23.86 10.43 3.93
CA ALA A 416 24.40 9.13 3.57
C ALA A 416 23.31 8.16 3.08
N ALA A 417 22.13 8.19 3.70
CA ALA A 417 20.97 7.38 3.29
C ALA A 417 20.42 7.81 1.93
N SER A 418 20.19 9.12 1.73
CA SER A 418 19.69 9.66 0.46
C SER A 418 20.65 9.44 -0.73
N SER A 419 21.97 9.43 -0.47
CA SER A 419 22.96 9.08 -1.48
C SER A 419 23.24 7.57 -1.60
N ARG A 420 22.48 6.73 -0.88
CA ARG A 420 22.65 5.26 -0.79
C ARG A 420 24.06 4.81 -0.42
N LYS A 421 24.83 5.66 0.27
CA LYS A 421 26.15 5.32 0.81
C LYS A 421 26.05 4.47 2.08
N ALA A 422 25.04 4.73 2.90
CA ALA A 422 24.74 3.96 4.10
C ALA A 422 23.24 4.11 4.42
N GLY A 423 22.49 3.04 4.25
CA GLY A 423 21.03 3.06 4.40
C GLY A 423 20.32 3.56 3.14
N PHE A 424 19.07 3.96 3.30
CA PHE A 424 18.19 4.45 2.23
C PHE A 424 17.04 5.29 2.83
N VAL A 425 16.38 6.10 2.00
CA VAL A 425 15.17 6.84 2.37
C VAL A 425 13.96 6.27 1.61
N MET A 426 12.74 6.66 2.00
CA MET A 426 11.50 6.06 1.45
C MET A 426 11.40 6.10 -0.07
N GLN A 427 11.90 7.17 -0.71
CA GLN A 427 11.87 7.28 -2.17
C GLN A 427 12.63 6.14 -2.87
N ASP A 428 13.57 5.50 -2.18
CA ASP A 428 14.39 4.41 -2.69
C ASP A 428 13.86 3.04 -2.26
N ALA A 429 12.88 2.97 -1.35
CA ALA A 429 12.43 1.74 -0.70
C ALA A 429 12.00 0.66 -1.70
N ASP A 430 11.20 1.03 -2.72
CA ASP A 430 10.78 0.10 -3.78
C ASP A 430 11.97 -0.56 -4.48
N SER A 431 13.05 0.19 -4.70
CA SER A 431 14.27 -0.31 -5.37
C SER A 431 15.23 -1.07 -4.46
N VAL A 432 15.00 -1.05 -3.14
CA VAL A 432 15.89 -1.60 -2.11
C VAL A 432 15.28 -2.82 -1.44
N VAL A 433 14.00 -2.74 -1.06
CA VAL A 433 13.28 -3.79 -0.33
C VAL A 433 12.17 -4.43 -1.15
N GLY A 434 11.84 -3.87 -2.32
CA GLY A 434 10.71 -4.30 -3.15
C GLY A 434 9.35 -4.10 -2.47
N ASP A 435 8.32 -4.75 -2.99
CA ASP A 435 6.96 -4.72 -2.43
C ASP A 435 6.72 -5.80 -1.36
N ALA A 436 7.79 -6.32 -0.76
CA ALA A 436 7.67 -7.36 0.26
C ALA A 436 7.20 -6.74 1.59
N PHE A 437 6.29 -7.44 2.27
CA PHE A 437 5.81 -7.10 3.61
C PHE A 437 6.05 -8.29 4.55
N ALA A 438 6.44 -8.00 5.78
CA ALA A 438 6.48 -8.98 6.85
C ALA A 438 5.10 -9.06 7.52
N GLU A 439 4.52 -10.25 7.55
CA GLU A 439 3.21 -10.52 8.15
C GLU A 439 3.37 -11.28 9.47
N PHE A 440 2.66 -10.82 10.50
CA PHE A 440 2.61 -11.47 11.81
C PHE A 440 1.17 -11.63 12.27
N GLU A 441 0.80 -12.86 12.61
CA GLU A 441 -0.52 -13.19 13.14
C GLU A 441 -0.43 -13.69 14.58
N PHE A 442 -1.33 -13.20 15.43
CA PHE A 442 -1.46 -13.61 16.83
C PHE A 442 -2.93 -13.87 17.15
N THR A 443 -3.19 -14.86 18.01
CA THR A 443 -4.52 -15.07 18.57
C THR A 443 -4.42 -15.13 20.08
N SER A 444 -5.16 -14.27 20.77
CA SER A 444 -5.26 -14.33 22.23
C SER A 444 -6.07 -15.56 22.62
N ARG A 445 -5.54 -16.36 23.56
CA ARG A 445 -6.27 -17.52 24.06
C ARG A 445 -7.35 -17.03 25.03
N THR A 446 -8.60 -17.45 24.81
CA THR A 446 -9.61 -17.42 25.87
C THR A 446 -9.19 -18.43 26.94
N THR A 447 -8.66 -17.96 28.08
CA THR A 447 -8.58 -18.80 29.27
C THR A 447 -10.01 -19.15 29.68
N LYS A 448 -10.44 -20.39 29.42
CA LYS A 448 -11.66 -20.92 30.02
C LYS A 448 -11.48 -20.82 31.53
N THR A 449 -12.19 -19.90 32.18
CA THR A 449 -12.33 -19.90 33.62
C THR A 449 -13.03 -21.22 33.97
N GLN A 450 -12.31 -22.12 34.63
CA GLN A 450 -12.85 -23.41 35.08
C GLN A 450 -13.84 -23.23 36.22
#